data_AF-A0A1F4UK37-F1
#
_entry.id   AF-A0A1F4UK37-F1
#
_cell.length_a   1.000
_cell.length_b   1.000
_cell.length_c   1.000
_cell.angle_alpha   90.00
_cell.angle_beta   90.00
_cell.angle_gamma   90.00
#
_symmetry.space_group_name_H-M   'P 1'
#
loop_
_entity.id
_entity.type
_entity.pdbx_description
1 polymer ?
#
loop_
_entity_poly.entity_id
_entity_poly.type
_entity_poly.pdbx_seq_one_letter_code
_entity_poly.pdbx_strand_id
1 'polypeptide(L)' 'MTKKVINKKIKITKDMNLADVLFKYPKSAEIFMDYGLHCVGCIASSFDTIEAGAKVHGLLDKDIDEMVTRVNEVILYGDK' A
#
# COMPACT_ATOMS: atom_id res chain seq x y z
N MET A 1 -12.22 12.73 -23.30
CA MET A 1 -12.77 11.58 -22.54
C MET A 1 -12.75 11.97 -21.07
N THR A 2 -13.91 12.35 -20.55
CA THR A 2 -14.08 12.90 -19.20
C THR A 2 -14.30 11.79 -18.17
N LYS A 3 -13.95 12.12 -16.91
CA LYS A 3 -14.14 11.40 -15.64
C LYS A 3 -12.85 10.70 -15.18
N LYS A 4 -12.32 11.00 -13.99
CA LYS A 4 -13.04 10.92 -12.71
C LYS A 4 -12.39 11.85 -11.68
N VAL A 5 -13.13 12.84 -11.19
CA VAL A 5 -12.77 13.52 -9.93
C VAL A 5 -13.12 12.54 -8.82
N ILE A 6 -12.12 11.83 -8.30
CA ILE A 6 -12.32 10.86 -7.22
C ILE A 6 -12.16 11.60 -5.89
N ASN A 7 -13.19 12.33 -5.46
CA ASN A 7 -13.26 12.77 -4.08
C ASN A 7 -13.94 11.67 -3.25
N LYS A 8 -13.22 10.56 -3.02
CA LYS A 8 -13.59 9.56 -2.02
C LYS A 8 -12.41 9.48 -1.04
N LYS A 9 -12.64 9.94 0.18
CA LYS A 9 -11.68 10.17 1.26
C LYS A 9 -11.07 8.88 1.84
N ILE A 10 -10.82 7.88 1.00
CA ILE A 10 -10.05 6.68 1.36
C ILE A 10 -8.73 6.82 0.63
N LYS A 11 -7.71 7.24 1.38
CA LYS A 11 -6.35 7.39 0.89
C LYS A 11 -5.42 6.92 1.99
N ILE A 12 -4.83 5.74 1.82
CA ILE A 12 -3.65 5.40 2.60
C ILE A 12 -2.48 6.24 2.11
N THR A 13 -1.50 6.45 2.98
CA THR A 13 -0.29 7.21 2.70
C THR A 13 0.93 6.41 3.13
N LYS A 14 2.11 6.72 2.59
CA LYS A 14 3.33 5.91 2.79
C LYS A 14 3.90 5.98 4.22
N ASP A 15 3.46 6.96 4.99
CA ASP A 15 3.73 7.15 6.43
C ASP A 15 2.83 6.30 7.34
N MET A 16 1.80 5.64 6.81
CA MET A 16 0.98 4.72 7.59
C MET A 16 1.73 3.43 7.91
N ASN A 17 1.41 2.83 9.06
CA ASN A 17 1.91 1.52 9.45
C ASN A 17 1.41 0.44 8.47
N LEU A 18 2.33 -0.41 8.02
CA LEU A 18 2.05 -1.43 7.01
C LEU A 18 1.04 -2.47 7.53
N ALA A 19 1.24 -3.00 8.74
CA ALA A 19 0.36 -4.01 9.33
C ALA A 19 -1.07 -3.49 9.55
N ASP A 20 -1.23 -2.23 10.00
CA ASP A 20 -2.55 -1.62 10.16
C ASP A 20 -3.30 -1.51 8.83
N VAL A 21 -2.58 -1.14 7.75
CA VAL A 21 -3.14 -1.06 6.40
C VAL A 21 -3.59 -2.44 5.91
N LEU A 22 -2.78 -3.49 6.13
CA LEU A 22 -3.09 -4.85 5.73
C LEU A 22 -4.25 -5.44 6.54
N PHE A 23 -4.30 -5.18 7.85
CA PHE A 23 -5.40 -5.58 8.70
C PHE A 23 -6.71 -4.95 8.24
N LYS A 24 -6.68 -3.66 7.90
CA LYS A 24 -7.86 -2.91 7.44
C LYS A 24 -8.26 -3.23 6.01
N TYR A 25 -7.30 -3.55 5.14
CA TYR A 25 -7.50 -3.82 3.72
C TYR A 25 -6.77 -5.11 3.29
N PRO A 26 -7.25 -6.30 3.68
CA PRO A 26 -6.53 -7.56 3.44
C PRO A 26 -6.23 -7.83 1.96
N LYS A 27 -7.11 -7.41 1.04
CA LYS A 27 -6.91 -7.53 -0.41
C LYS A 27 -5.72 -6.70 -0.94
N SER A 28 -5.27 -5.68 -0.22
CA SER A 28 -4.09 -4.89 -0.61
C SER A 28 -2.78 -5.66 -0.48
N ALA A 29 -2.76 -6.78 0.25
CA ALA A 29 -1.58 -7.61 0.44
C ALA A 29 -0.95 -8.06 -0.88
N GLU A 30 -1.78 -8.39 -1.89
CA GLU A 30 -1.31 -8.80 -3.22
C GLU A 30 -0.45 -7.72 -3.88
N ILE A 31 -0.85 -6.45 -3.77
CA ILE A 31 -0.07 -5.35 -4.31
C ILE A 31 1.26 -5.20 -3.57
N PHE A 32 1.28 -5.28 -2.24
CA PHE A 32 2.55 -5.22 -1.50
C PHE A 32 3.50 -6.38 -1.89
N MET A 33 2.96 -7.57 -2.14
CA MET A 33 3.74 -8.72 -2.62
C MET A 33 4.29 -8.52 -4.05
N ASP A 34 3.52 -7.93 -4.96
CA ASP A 34 3.98 -7.56 -6.31
C ASP A 34 5.23 -6.68 -6.28
N TYR A 35 5.32 -5.81 -5.27
CA TYR A 35 6.46 -4.90 -5.04
C TYR A 35 7.56 -5.52 -4.18
N GLY A 36 7.53 -6.82 -3.91
CA GLY A 36 8.61 -7.54 -3.23
C GLY A 36 8.47 -7.61 -1.71
N LEU A 37 7.42 -7.03 -1.12
CA LEU A 37 7.19 -7.03 0.33
C LEU A 37 6.53 -8.32 0.82
N HIS A 38 7.09 -9.48 0.46
CA HIS A 38 6.56 -10.80 0.83
C HIS A 38 6.52 -11.04 2.35
N CYS A 39 7.26 -10.25 3.12
CA CYS A 39 7.32 -10.28 4.58
C CYS A 39 6.10 -9.61 5.27
N VAL A 40 4.98 -9.42 4.56
CA VAL A 40 3.70 -8.88 5.05
C VAL A 40 3.31 -9.45 6.44
N GLY A 41 3.65 -10.72 6.72
CA GLY A 41 3.38 -11.42 7.99
C GLY A 41 4.58 -11.59 8.94
N CYS A 42 5.71 -10.92 8.71
CA CYS A 42 6.86 -10.94 9.61
C CYS A 42 6.68 -9.95 10.76
N ILE A 43 7.06 -10.28 11.99
CA ILE A 43 6.90 -9.38 13.15
C ILE A 43 7.57 -8.00 12.97
N ALA A 44 8.59 -7.92 12.11
CA ALA A 44 9.23 -6.66 11.75
C ALA A 44 8.26 -5.70 11.03
N SER A 45 7.40 -6.20 10.14
CA SER A 45 6.45 -5.36 9.37
C SER A 45 5.37 -4.74 10.25
N SER A 46 5.18 -5.25 11.48
CA SER A 46 4.21 -4.71 12.44
C SER A 46 4.60 -3.33 12.98
N PHE A 47 5.87 -2.94 12.89
CA PHE A 47 6.35 -1.65 13.41
C PHE A 47 6.74 -0.65 12.31
N ASP A 48 6.87 -1.11 11.06
CA ASP A 48 7.30 -0.28 9.96
C ASP A 48 6.15 0.52 9.33
N THR A 49 6.46 1.76 8.93
CA THR A 49 5.65 2.44 7.92
C THR A 49 5.83 1.76 6.56
N ILE A 50 4.88 1.95 5.65
CA ILE A 50 4.98 1.44 4.27
C ILE A 50 6.30 1.89 3.62
N GLU A 51 6.65 3.17 3.76
CA GLU A 51 7.87 3.71 3.18
C GLU A 51 9.14 3.10 3.79
N ALA A 52 9.21 3.00 5.12
CA ALA A 52 10.38 2.45 5.80
C ALA A 52 10.60 0.98 5.43
N GLY A 53 9.54 0.17 5.51
CA GLY A 53 9.58 -1.24 5.13
C GLY A 53 9.96 -1.42 3.67
N ALA A 54 9.41 -0.61 2.75
CA ALA A 54 9.76 -0.67 1.34
C ALA A 54 11.23 -0.32 1.05
N LYS A 55 11.78 0.69 1.75
CA LYS A 55 13.18 1.10 1.58
C LYS A 55 14.18 0.04 2.04
N VAL A 56 13.87 -0.72 3.09
CA VAL A 56 14.69 -1.87 3.54
C VAL A 56 14.80 -2.94 2.44
N HIS A 57 13.77 -3.06 1.60
CA HIS A 57 13.72 -3.97 0.46
C HIS A 57 14.22 -3.37 -0.86
N GLY A 58 14.83 -2.17 -0.82
CA GLY A 58 15.50 -1.57 -1.96
C GLY A 58 14.60 -0.78 -2.91
N LEU A 59 13.36 -0.48 -2.53
CA LEU A 59 12.48 0.36 -3.34
C LEU A 59 12.89 1.83 -3.24
N LEU A 60 12.82 2.52 -4.38
CA LEU A 60 13.05 3.96 -4.44
C LEU A 60 11.73 4.71 -4.22
N ASP A 61 11.82 6.01 -3.88
CA ASP A 61 10.62 6.84 -3.60
C ASP A 61 9.57 6.75 -4.72
N LYS A 62 10.00 6.71 -5.98
CA LYS A 62 9.10 6.55 -7.14
C LYS A 62 8.31 5.23 -7.14
N ASP A 63 8.95 4.14 -6.71
CA ASP A 63 8.34 2.80 -6.70
C ASP A 63 7.33 2.72 -5.54
N ILE A 64 7.66 3.38 -4.42
CA ILE A 64 6.79 3.50 -3.25
C ILE A 64 5.55 4.34 -3.58
N ASP A 65 5.72 5.47 -4.26
CA ASP A 65 4.61 6.34 -4.66
C ASP A 65 3.67 5.63 -5.66
N GLU A 66 4.23 4.85 -6.59
CA GLU A 66 3.46 3.99 -7.51
C GLU A 66 2.71 2.88 -6.78
N MET A 67 3.39 2.16 -5.88
CA MET A 67 2.80 1.11 -5.05
C MET A 67 1.62 1.65 -4.23
N VAL A 68 1.79 2.77 -3.53
CA VAL A 68 0.73 3.41 -2.74
C VAL A 68 -0.44 3.84 -3.62
N THR A 69 -0.17 4.28 -4.84
CA THR A 69 -1.23 4.61 -5.82
C THR A 69 -2.03 3.35 -6.18
N ARG A 70 -1.37 2.25 -6.55
CA ARG A 70 -2.03 0.98 -6.88
C ARG A 70 -2.82 0.40 -5.70
N VAL A 71 -2.28 0.46 -4.49
CA VAL A 71 -3.00 0.03 -3.28
C VAL A 71 -4.28 0.85 -3.10
N ASN A 72 -4.21 2.18 -3.25
CA ASN A 72 -5.39 3.04 -3.16
C ASN A 72 -6.43 2.72 -4.25
N GLU A 73 -6.01 2.37 -5.47
CA GLU A 73 -6.92 1.94 -6.52
C GLU A 73 -7.66 0.64 -6.16
N VAL A 74 -6.94 -0.36 -5.64
CA VAL A 74 -7.54 -1.62 -5.18
C VAL A 74 -8.53 -1.36 -4.03
N ILE A 75 -8.19 -0.52 -3.07
CA ILE A 75 -9.10 -0.17 -1.96
C ILE A 75 -10.35 0.56 -2.47
N LEU A 76 -10.23 1.42 -3.49
CA LEU A 76 -11.34 2.21 -4.01
C LEU A 76 -12.27 1.41 -4.94
N TYR A 77 -11.75 0.38 -5.61
CA TYR A 77 -12.45 -0.30 -6.72
C TYR A 77 -12.55 -1.83 -6.60
N GLY A 78 -11.72 -2.48 -5.79
CA GLY A 78 -11.62 -3.94 -5.67
C GLY A 78 -12.61 -4.60 -4.68
N ASP A 79 -13.45 -3.82 -4.02
CA ASP A 79 -14.53 -4.30 -3.13
C ASP A 79 -15.93 -4.24 -3.78
N LYS A 80 -16.00 -4.32 -5.12
CA LYS A 80 -17.26 -4.48 -5.86
C LYS A 80 -17.41 -5.90 -6.39
#